data_AF-A0A0H2S4X8-F1
#
_entry.id   AF-A0A0H2S4X8-F1
#
_cell.length_a   1.000
_cell.length_b   1.000
_cell.length_c   1.000
_cell.angle_alpha   90.00
_cell.angle_beta   90.00
_cell.angle_gamma   90.00
#
_symmetry.space_group_name_H-M   'P 1'
#
loop_
_entity.id
_entity.type
_entity.pdbx_description
1 polymer ?
#
loop_
_entity_poly.entity_id
_entity_poly.type
_entity_poly.pdbx_seq_one_letter_code
_entity_poly.pdbx_strand_id
1 'polypeptide(L)'
;MTWSFFETRKLDKRDLHKGMPKSMVSPLRPASPQLSRVALSGRTMLHFTRFLAMIATGVASVTAESHTIHFTNLCGFGTPIIAQNGIILSTGADFTTNGPFIDGMAYLQTGGCGLNGEGCTIVETTLRNPTTLGGNGSCTEIVQTSTDFLSIEFSYFINNSGCITITGGNCPANCSTGLVPFPSQTECVTCDLDNVNLAINLCD
;
A
#
# COMPACT_ATOMS: atom_id res chain seq x y z
N MET A 1 24.14 31.25 15.74
CA MET A 1 23.15 31.96 14.92
C MET A 1 21.97 31.01 14.72
N THR A 2 20.83 31.41 15.31
CA THR A 2 19.43 30.97 15.15
C THR A 2 19.11 29.50 14.81
N TRP A 3 18.64 28.78 15.83
CA TRP A 3 17.80 27.59 15.75
C TRP A 3 16.33 28.02 15.56
N SER A 4 15.61 27.43 14.60
CA SER A 4 14.17 27.62 14.45
C SER A 4 13.40 26.38 14.89
N PHE A 5 12.59 26.59 15.92
CA PHE A 5 11.54 25.69 16.43
C PHE A 5 10.50 25.40 15.35
N PHE A 6 10.06 24.14 15.24
CA PHE A 6 8.77 23.80 14.63
C PHE A 6 7.85 23.21 15.70
N GLU A 7 6.81 23.97 15.99
CA GLU A 7 5.74 23.72 16.96
C GLU A 7 4.82 22.59 16.46
N THR A 8 4.58 21.56 17.28
CA THR A 8 3.58 20.52 17.02
C THR A 8 2.20 21.00 17.49
N ARG A 9 1.27 21.22 16.54
CA ARG A 9 -0.13 21.51 16.88
C ARG A 9 -0.88 20.22 17.25
N LYS A 10 -1.32 20.14 18.51
CA LYS A 10 -2.28 19.15 19.02
C LYS A 10 -3.65 19.35 18.37
N LEU A 11 -4.22 18.27 17.83
CA LEU A 11 -5.62 18.22 17.39
C LEU A 11 -6.53 17.92 18.61
N ASP A 12 -7.40 18.87 18.93
CA ASP A 12 -8.39 18.82 20.02
C ASP A 12 -9.64 18.03 19.58
N LYS A 13 -10.09 17.08 20.42
CA LYS A 13 -11.22 16.16 20.17
C LYS A 13 -12.58 16.78 20.52
N ARG A 14 -12.84 18.03 20.16
CA ARG A 14 -14.06 18.77 20.59
C ARG A 14 -15.04 19.19 19.51
N ASP A 15 -14.97 18.64 18.30
CA ASP A 15 -15.97 18.88 17.24
C ASP A 15 -16.91 17.69 17.02
N LEU A 16 -17.34 17.02 18.10
CA LEU A 16 -18.51 16.15 18.09
C LEU A 16 -19.73 16.87 18.66
N HIS A 17 -20.84 16.81 17.91
CA HIS A 17 -22.21 17.22 18.24
C HIS A 17 -22.65 18.65 17.92
N LYS A 18 -23.07 18.84 16.66
CA LYS A 18 -24.21 19.68 16.25
C LYS A 18 -25.01 18.84 15.24
N GLY A 19 -26.31 18.62 15.28
CA GLY A 19 -27.43 19.10 16.07
C GLY A 19 -28.66 18.76 15.22
N MET A 20 -29.44 17.74 15.60
CA MET A 20 -30.67 17.37 14.87
C MET A 20 -31.84 18.29 15.31
N PRO A 21 -32.69 18.77 14.38
CA PRO A 21 -33.81 19.64 14.72
C PRO A 21 -34.98 18.89 15.37
N LYS A 22 -35.56 19.55 16.37
CA LYS A 22 -36.70 19.12 17.18
C LYS A 22 -38.00 19.13 16.34
N SER A 23 -38.70 18.00 16.33
CA SER A 23 -40.04 17.86 15.78
C SER A 23 -41.06 18.62 16.63
N MET A 24 -41.85 19.46 15.97
CA MET A 24 -42.84 20.35 16.57
C MET A 24 -44.22 19.66 16.58
N VAL A 25 -44.74 19.47 17.78
CA VAL A 25 -46.08 18.98 18.08
C VAL A 25 -47.12 20.03 17.68
N SER A 26 -48.19 19.63 16.99
CA SER A 26 -49.41 20.43 16.82
C SER A 26 -50.64 19.68 17.37
N PRO A 27 -51.62 20.40 17.96
CA PRO A 27 -52.64 19.79 18.80
C PRO A 27 -53.96 19.46 18.07
N LEU A 28 -54.67 18.52 18.70
CA LEU A 28 -56.02 18.04 18.42
C LEU A 28 -57.09 19.16 18.39
N ARG A 29 -58.07 19.01 17.48
CA ARG A 29 -59.45 19.49 17.66
C ARG A 29 -60.45 18.38 17.30
N PRO A 30 -61.53 18.18 18.09
CA PRO A 30 -62.60 17.24 17.80
C PRO A 30 -63.89 17.93 17.30
N ALA A 31 -64.91 17.09 17.06
CA ALA A 31 -66.32 17.32 16.67
C ALA A 31 -66.58 17.12 15.16
N SER A 32 -67.57 16.36 14.69
CA SER A 32 -68.66 15.54 15.28
C SER A 32 -69.38 14.86 14.08
N PRO A 33 -70.26 13.86 14.28
CA PRO A 33 -70.63 12.89 13.25
C PRO A 33 -71.85 13.33 12.44
N GLN A 34 -71.93 12.88 11.17
CA GLN A 34 -73.22 12.66 10.52
C GLN A 34 -73.20 11.37 9.71
N LEU A 35 -74.20 10.53 10.05
CA LEU A 35 -74.60 9.34 9.35
C LEU A 35 -74.95 9.64 7.89
N SER A 36 -74.54 8.77 6.97
CA SER A 36 -75.41 8.32 5.89
C SER A 36 -74.96 6.95 5.41
N ARG A 37 -75.85 5.97 5.57
CA ARG A 37 -75.76 4.65 4.96
C ARG A 37 -76.06 4.79 3.47
N VAL A 38 -75.14 4.36 2.60
CA VAL A 38 -75.48 3.86 1.26
C VAL A 38 -74.71 2.57 1.06
N ALA A 39 -75.45 1.51 0.76
CA ALA A 39 -74.97 0.15 0.60
C ALA A 39 -74.41 -0.08 -0.82
N LEU A 40 -73.41 -0.97 -0.86
CA LEU A 40 -73.11 -1.94 -1.92
C LEU A 40 -72.87 -1.42 -3.35
N SER A 41 -71.61 -1.43 -3.77
CA SER A 41 -71.24 -2.01 -5.07
C SER A 41 -69.73 -2.25 -5.10
N GLY A 42 -69.34 -3.51 -5.30
CA GLY A 42 -67.95 -3.92 -5.29
C GLY A 42 -67.15 -3.32 -6.43
N ARG A 43 -65.85 -3.12 -6.17
CA ARG A 43 -64.75 -3.37 -7.12
C ARG A 43 -63.41 -3.12 -6.42
N THR A 44 -62.48 -4.03 -6.73
CA THR A 44 -61.02 -3.82 -6.78
C THR A 44 -60.28 -3.55 -5.46
N MET A 45 -60.01 -4.66 -4.76
CA MET A 45 -58.64 -5.15 -4.55
C MET A 45 -57.57 -4.09 -4.24
N LEU A 46 -57.61 -3.51 -3.05
CA LEU A 46 -56.46 -2.88 -2.42
C LEU A 46 -55.47 -4.00 -1.99
N HIS A 47 -54.63 -4.46 -2.92
CA HIS A 47 -53.44 -5.23 -2.59
C HIS A 47 -52.23 -4.42 -3.01
N PHE A 48 -51.72 -3.66 -2.06
CA PHE A 48 -50.30 -3.36 -1.85
C PHE A 48 -49.44 -3.62 -3.09
N THR A 49 -49.45 -2.70 -4.05
CA THR A 49 -48.41 -2.63 -5.06
C THR A 49 -47.15 -2.25 -4.31
N ARG A 50 -46.44 -3.28 -3.82
CA ARG A 50 -45.19 -3.18 -3.09
C ARG A 50 -44.20 -2.45 -3.98
N PHE A 51 -44.02 -1.16 -3.72
CA PHE A 51 -42.84 -0.42 -4.11
C PHE A 51 -41.64 -1.05 -3.37
N LEU A 52 -41.10 -2.15 -3.91
CA LEU A 52 -39.76 -2.61 -3.52
C LEU A 52 -38.77 -1.61 -4.10
N ALA A 53 -38.44 -0.58 -3.32
CA ALA A 53 -37.24 0.20 -3.53
C ALA A 53 -36.03 -0.72 -3.27
N MET A 54 -35.51 -1.35 -4.33
CA MET A 54 -34.19 -1.98 -4.27
C MET A 54 -33.14 -0.88 -4.15
N ILE A 55 -32.71 -0.59 -2.92
CA ILE A 55 -31.48 0.16 -2.68
C ILE A 55 -30.34 -0.83 -2.99
N ALA A 56 -29.89 -0.85 -4.24
CA ALA A 56 -28.61 -1.46 -4.59
C ALA A 56 -27.51 -0.50 -4.14
N THR A 57 -27.03 -0.66 -2.90
CA THR A 57 -25.78 -0.03 -2.48
C THR A 57 -24.65 -0.70 -3.25
N GLY A 58 -24.13 -0.03 -4.26
CA GLY A 58 -22.87 -0.41 -4.89
C GLY A 58 -21.77 -0.32 -3.84
N VAL A 59 -21.19 -1.47 -3.46
CA VAL A 59 -19.89 -1.49 -2.81
C VAL A 59 -18.88 -1.04 -3.86
N ALA A 60 -18.45 0.22 -3.78
CA ALA A 60 -17.29 0.67 -4.53
C ALA A 60 -16.09 -0.14 -4.03
N SER A 61 -15.60 -1.06 -4.85
CA SER A 61 -14.38 -1.80 -4.58
C SER A 61 -13.24 -0.79 -4.58
N VAL A 62 -12.78 -0.38 -3.39
CA VAL A 62 -11.51 0.34 -3.28
C VAL A 62 -10.42 -0.70 -3.53
N THR A 63 -9.74 -0.61 -4.68
CA THR A 63 -8.49 -1.33 -4.87
C THR A 63 -7.44 -0.67 -3.98
N ALA A 64 -7.15 -1.28 -2.84
CA ALA A 64 -6.13 -0.80 -1.94
C ALA A 64 -4.77 -1.27 -2.47
N GLU A 65 -3.85 -0.32 -2.66
CA GLU A 65 -2.47 -0.62 -3.03
C GLU A 65 -1.79 -1.44 -1.92
N SER A 66 -1.14 -2.53 -2.29
CA SER A 66 -0.46 -3.41 -1.35
C SER A 66 0.75 -4.07 -2.00
N HIS A 67 1.87 -4.07 -1.27
CA HIS A 67 3.12 -4.67 -1.72
C HIS A 67 3.72 -5.49 -0.59
N THR A 68 4.27 -6.66 -0.92
CA THR A 68 5.01 -7.52 0.00
C THR A 68 6.44 -7.71 -0.47
N ILE A 69 7.37 -7.61 0.47
CA ILE A 69 8.78 -7.94 0.26
C ILE A 69 9.05 -9.27 0.97
N HIS A 70 9.56 -10.24 0.21
CA HIS A 70 9.94 -11.56 0.67
C HIS A 70 11.45 -11.74 0.60
N PHE A 71 12.03 -12.36 1.62
CA PHE A 71 13.46 -12.64 1.70
C PHE A 71 13.75 -14.13 1.69
N THR A 72 14.68 -14.54 0.83
CA THR A 72 15.33 -15.85 0.90
C THR A 72 16.79 -15.65 1.27
N ASN A 73 17.22 -16.11 2.45
CA ASN A 73 18.63 -16.07 2.84
C ASN A 73 19.30 -17.43 2.62
N LEU A 74 20.00 -17.58 1.49
CA LEU A 74 20.75 -18.79 1.12
C LEU A 74 22.19 -18.78 1.67
N CYS A 75 22.63 -17.68 2.28
CA CYS A 75 23.99 -17.53 2.79
C CYS A 75 24.30 -18.47 3.96
N GLY A 76 23.27 -18.89 4.72
CA GLY A 76 23.45 -19.64 5.97
C GLY A 76 23.96 -18.81 7.15
N PHE A 77 24.10 -17.49 6.97
CA PHE A 77 24.49 -16.52 7.99
C PHE A 77 23.83 -15.17 7.74
N GLY A 78 24.00 -14.24 8.68
CA GLY A 78 23.45 -12.89 8.59
C GLY A 78 21.93 -12.83 8.79
N THR A 79 21.40 -11.63 8.80
CA THR A 79 19.96 -11.37 8.96
C THR A 79 19.49 -10.41 7.88
N PRO A 80 18.54 -10.80 7.01
CA PRO A 80 17.96 -9.87 6.06
C PRO A 80 17.27 -8.74 6.81
N ILE A 81 17.50 -7.51 6.37
CA ILE A 81 16.86 -6.31 6.90
C ILE A 81 16.16 -5.62 5.73
N ILE A 82 14.94 -5.10 5.99
CA ILE A 82 14.36 -4.01 5.20
C ILE A 82 14.18 -2.81 6.11
N ALA A 83 14.71 -1.66 5.69
CA ALA A 83 14.63 -0.41 6.40
C ALA A 83 14.12 0.70 5.49
N GLN A 84 13.51 1.72 6.08
CA GLN A 84 13.08 2.93 5.41
C GLN A 84 13.21 4.10 6.37
N ASN A 85 13.74 5.23 5.91
CA ASN A 85 13.87 6.46 6.70
C ASN A 85 14.53 6.24 8.09
N GLY A 86 15.58 5.40 8.13
CA GLY A 86 16.29 5.08 9.36
C GLY A 86 15.49 4.25 10.37
N ILE A 87 14.47 3.51 9.94
CA ILE A 87 13.72 2.59 10.79
C ILE A 87 13.78 1.20 10.18
N ILE A 88 14.14 0.20 10.99
CA ILE A 88 14.05 -1.21 10.62
C ILE A 88 12.57 -1.62 10.61
N LEU A 89 12.09 -2.10 9.47
CA LEU A 89 10.70 -2.49 9.26
C LEU A 89 10.51 -4.02 9.37
N SER A 90 11.51 -4.79 8.96
CA SER A 90 11.55 -6.24 9.18
C SER A 90 12.99 -6.76 9.24
N THR A 91 13.16 -7.87 9.94
CA THR A 91 14.43 -8.59 10.12
C THR A 91 14.34 -10.01 9.51
N GLY A 92 13.83 -10.10 8.28
CA GLY A 92 13.78 -11.33 7.50
C GLY A 92 12.42 -12.02 7.41
N ALA A 93 11.40 -11.53 8.12
CA ALA A 93 10.02 -11.90 7.87
C ALA A 93 9.46 -11.10 6.69
N ASP A 94 8.39 -11.61 6.07
CA ASP A 94 7.65 -10.87 5.04
C ASP A 94 7.23 -9.50 5.55
N PHE A 95 7.53 -8.48 4.76
CA PHE A 95 7.13 -7.11 5.05
C PHE A 95 6.05 -6.68 4.06
N THR A 96 4.85 -6.40 4.55
CA THR A 96 3.74 -5.91 3.74
C THR A 96 3.39 -4.47 4.09
N THR A 97 3.24 -3.63 3.07
CA THR A 97 2.71 -2.27 3.17
C THR A 97 1.32 -2.17 2.54
N ASN A 98 0.45 -1.31 3.08
CA ASN A 98 -0.86 -0.98 2.52
C ASN A 98 -0.81 0.43 1.92
N GLY A 99 -0.12 0.55 0.79
CA GLY A 99 0.18 1.79 0.11
C GLY A 99 1.57 1.75 -0.53
N PRO A 100 2.00 2.85 -1.16
CA PRO A 100 3.29 2.91 -1.82
C PRO A 100 4.42 2.80 -0.79
N PHE A 101 5.47 2.05 -1.14
CA PHE A 101 6.70 1.93 -0.39
C PHE A 101 7.83 2.59 -1.18
N ILE A 102 8.32 3.74 -0.70
CA ILE A 102 9.24 4.59 -1.46
C ILE A 102 10.62 4.58 -0.79
N ASP A 103 11.68 4.47 -1.59
CA ASP A 103 13.08 4.53 -1.13
C ASP A 103 13.40 3.57 0.03
N GLY A 104 12.90 2.34 -0.09
CA GLY A 104 13.20 1.26 0.83
C GLY A 104 14.58 0.65 0.55
N MET A 105 15.27 0.23 1.60
CA MET A 105 16.61 -0.35 1.50
C MET A 105 16.62 -1.72 2.16
N ALA A 106 16.94 -2.74 1.36
CA ALA A 106 17.08 -4.10 1.81
C ALA A 106 18.54 -4.57 1.76
N TYR A 107 19.01 -5.28 2.78
CA TYR A 107 20.41 -5.74 2.85
C TYR A 107 20.55 -6.93 3.80
N LEU A 108 21.68 -7.65 3.72
CA LEU A 108 22.04 -8.69 4.69
C LEU A 108 22.91 -8.10 5.80
N GLN A 109 22.38 -7.99 7.01
CA GLN A 109 23.15 -7.55 8.16
C GLN A 109 24.07 -8.67 8.67
N THR A 110 25.37 -8.43 8.65
CA THR A 110 26.42 -9.34 9.15
C THR A 110 27.17 -8.78 10.37
N GLY A 111 26.79 -7.60 10.84
CA GLY A 111 27.39 -6.86 11.95
C GLY A 111 28.16 -5.61 11.52
N GLY A 112 28.41 -5.43 10.22
CA GLY A 112 29.16 -4.30 9.67
C GLY A 112 28.33 -3.25 8.92
N CYS A 113 27.07 -3.53 8.59
CA CYS A 113 26.24 -2.61 7.82
C CYS A 113 25.66 -1.52 8.73
N GLY A 114 25.65 -0.28 8.25
CA GLY A 114 24.87 0.79 8.86
C GLY A 114 23.37 0.53 8.78
N LEU A 115 22.58 1.40 9.43
CA LEU A 115 21.13 1.25 9.55
C LEU A 115 20.41 1.28 8.20
N ASN A 116 20.96 2.03 7.24
CA ASN A 116 20.46 2.13 5.88
C ASN A 116 21.30 1.28 4.92
N GLY A 117 22.02 0.27 5.45
CA GLY A 117 22.88 -0.61 4.67
C GLY A 117 24.21 0.03 4.26
N GLU A 118 24.62 1.13 4.90
CA GLU A 118 25.91 1.78 4.62
C GLU A 118 27.06 0.77 4.81
N GLY A 119 27.94 0.70 3.81
CA GLY A 119 29.06 -0.24 3.85
C GLY A 119 28.67 -1.68 3.51
N CYS A 120 27.50 -1.90 2.91
CA CYS A 120 27.04 -3.18 2.39
C CYS A 120 26.46 -3.04 0.96
N THR A 121 26.29 -4.17 0.28
CA THR A 121 25.44 -4.23 -0.91
C THR A 121 23.99 -4.11 -0.47
N ILE A 122 23.25 -3.19 -1.09
CA ILE A 122 21.84 -2.93 -0.79
C ILE A 122 20.98 -3.15 -2.04
N VAL A 123 19.73 -3.54 -1.83
CA VAL A 123 18.66 -3.46 -2.82
C VAL A 123 17.83 -2.23 -2.47
N GLU A 124 17.91 -1.21 -3.31
CA GLU A 124 17.08 -0.02 -3.21
C GLU A 124 15.80 -0.22 -4.01
N THR A 125 14.64 0.06 -3.41
CA THR A 125 13.35 -0.21 -4.04
C THR A 125 12.30 0.84 -3.75
N THR A 126 11.55 1.17 -4.80
CA THR A 126 10.27 1.83 -4.76
C THR A 126 9.22 0.86 -5.28
N LEU A 127 8.25 0.48 -4.45
CA LEU A 127 7.08 -0.31 -4.82
C LEU A 127 5.86 0.60 -4.81
N ARG A 128 5.32 0.82 -6.01
CA ARG A 128 4.07 1.55 -6.17
C ARG A 128 3.31 1.13 -7.41
N ASN A 129 2.00 1.33 -7.38
CA ASN A 129 1.15 1.20 -8.55
C ASN A 129 1.43 2.34 -9.54
N PRO A 130 1.48 2.06 -10.86
CA PRO A 130 1.65 3.09 -11.87
C PRO A 130 0.49 4.10 -11.83
N THR A 131 0.81 5.40 -11.78
CA THR A 131 -0.21 6.47 -11.76
C THR A 131 -0.77 6.81 -13.15
N THR A 132 -0.12 6.34 -14.21
CA THR A 132 -0.53 6.52 -15.60
C THR A 132 -0.24 5.23 -16.38
N LEU A 133 -1.02 4.95 -17.43
CA LEU A 133 -0.76 3.80 -18.32
C LEU A 133 0.63 3.92 -18.96
N GLY A 134 1.51 2.95 -18.69
CA GLY A 134 2.92 2.97 -19.13
C GLY A 134 3.80 3.98 -18.39
N GLY A 135 3.39 4.42 -17.20
CA GLY A 135 4.15 5.36 -16.36
C GLY A 135 4.98 4.68 -15.27
N ASN A 136 5.64 5.49 -14.44
CA ASN A 136 6.61 5.11 -13.40
C ASN A 136 6.00 4.23 -12.27
N GLY A 137 5.83 2.93 -12.50
CA GLY A 137 5.40 1.97 -11.47
C GLY A 137 6.48 1.71 -10.42
N SER A 138 6.67 0.43 -10.10
CA SER A 138 7.71 0.00 -9.18
C SER A 138 9.08 0.02 -9.86
N CYS A 139 10.14 0.23 -9.08
CA CYS A 139 11.51 0.46 -9.52
C CYS A 139 12.47 -0.11 -8.46
N THR A 140 13.37 -1.02 -8.84
CA THR A 140 14.30 -1.67 -7.91
C THR A 140 15.66 -1.78 -8.55
N GLU A 141 16.71 -1.50 -7.78
CA GLU A 141 18.09 -1.63 -8.20
C GLU A 141 18.97 -2.18 -7.08
N ILE A 142 20.13 -2.73 -7.46
CA ILE A 142 21.17 -3.12 -6.51
C ILE A 142 22.19 -1.98 -6.48
N VAL A 143 22.34 -1.35 -5.31
CA VAL A 143 23.36 -0.33 -5.08
C VAL A 143 24.48 -0.96 -4.27
N GLN A 144 25.69 -0.86 -4.81
CA GLN A 144 26.87 -1.39 -4.16
C GLN A 144 27.67 -0.28 -3.49
N THR A 145 27.74 -0.31 -2.15
CA THR A 145 28.53 0.66 -1.37
C THR A 145 29.76 0.06 -0.70
N SER A 146 29.92 -1.27 -0.75
CA SER A 146 30.98 -2.04 -0.07
C SER A 146 32.00 -2.67 -1.02
N THR A 147 33.18 -2.96 -0.49
CA THR A 147 34.22 -3.77 -1.14
C THR A 147 34.02 -5.28 -0.93
N ASP A 148 33.18 -5.66 0.04
CA ASP A 148 32.81 -7.06 0.29
C ASP A 148 31.50 -7.35 -0.45
N PHE A 149 31.58 -8.29 -1.39
CA PHE A 149 30.52 -8.61 -2.33
C PHE A 149 29.63 -9.72 -1.78
N LEU A 150 28.32 -9.48 -1.81
CA LEU A 150 27.30 -10.50 -1.62
C LEU A 150 26.61 -10.74 -2.98
N SER A 151 26.41 -11.99 -3.38
CA SER A 151 25.53 -12.33 -4.51
C SER A 151 24.09 -12.02 -4.11
N ILE A 152 23.35 -11.26 -4.91
CA ILE A 152 21.96 -10.89 -4.61
C ILE A 152 21.15 -10.97 -5.89
N GLU A 153 20.09 -11.78 -5.88
CA GLU A 153 19.07 -11.81 -6.92
C GLU A 153 17.79 -11.14 -6.40
N PHE A 154 17.08 -10.40 -7.27
CA PHE A 154 15.74 -9.95 -6.96
C PHE A 154 14.78 -10.14 -8.14
N SER A 155 13.51 -10.33 -7.82
CA SER A 155 12.46 -10.48 -8.83
C SER A 155 11.16 -9.85 -8.39
N TYR A 156 10.45 -9.28 -9.35
CA TYR A 156 9.07 -8.89 -9.16
C TYR A 156 8.15 -10.08 -9.34
N PHE A 157 7.11 -10.19 -8.51
CA PHE A 157 6.09 -11.22 -8.66
C PHE A 157 4.69 -10.74 -8.28
N ILE A 158 3.68 -11.21 -9.01
CA ILE A 158 2.25 -11.05 -8.71
C ILE A 158 1.61 -12.43 -8.82
N ASN A 159 1.08 -12.99 -7.72
CA ASN A 159 0.38 -14.28 -7.75
C ASN A 159 1.12 -15.37 -8.56
N ASN A 160 2.46 -15.43 -8.45
CA ASN A 160 3.38 -16.33 -9.17
C ASN A 160 3.68 -16.00 -10.66
N SER A 161 3.28 -14.83 -11.16
CA SER A 161 3.68 -14.28 -12.47
C SER A 161 4.21 -12.85 -12.32
N GLY A 162 5.43 -12.57 -12.78
CA GLY A 162 6.14 -11.31 -12.55
C GLY A 162 6.27 -10.42 -13.79
N CYS A 163 6.70 -9.17 -13.58
CA CYS A 163 7.06 -8.25 -14.67
C CYS A 163 8.36 -8.66 -15.36
N ILE A 164 9.39 -8.99 -14.57
CA ILE A 164 10.75 -9.39 -14.98
C ILE A 164 11.47 -9.93 -13.71
N THR A 165 12.34 -10.92 -13.88
CA THR A 165 13.30 -11.38 -12.86
C THR A 165 14.69 -10.89 -13.23
N ILE A 166 15.45 -10.37 -12.27
CA ILE A 166 16.85 -9.99 -12.45
C ILE A 166 17.72 -10.72 -11.45
N THR A 167 18.46 -11.70 -11.96
CA THR A 167 19.57 -12.29 -11.22
C THR A 167 20.70 -11.25 -11.17
N GLY A 168 20.91 -10.63 -10.00
CA GLY A 168 22.16 -9.93 -9.73
C GLY A 168 23.24 -10.98 -9.53
N GLY A 169 23.89 -11.35 -10.62
CA GLY A 169 24.92 -12.37 -10.61
C GLY A 169 26.05 -12.01 -9.65
N ASN A 170 26.60 -13.01 -8.98
CA ASN A 170 27.92 -13.00 -8.34
C ASN A 170 28.83 -12.00 -9.02
N CYS A 171 29.02 -10.85 -8.38
CA CYS A 171 29.85 -9.81 -8.94
C CYS A 171 31.23 -9.91 -8.30
N PRO A 172 32.21 -10.64 -8.89
CA PRO A 172 33.60 -10.40 -8.52
C PRO A 172 33.91 -8.93 -8.80
N ALA A 173 34.93 -8.36 -8.15
CA ALA A 173 35.17 -6.93 -7.94
C ALA A 173 35.11 -5.95 -9.14
N ASN A 174 34.79 -6.41 -10.35
CA ASN A 174 34.80 -5.72 -11.61
C ASN A 174 33.59 -6.09 -12.51
N CYS A 175 32.33 -6.08 -12.05
CA CYS A 175 31.22 -6.18 -13.00
C CYS A 175 31.10 -4.94 -13.87
N SER A 176 31.36 -5.13 -15.16
CA SER A 176 31.05 -4.17 -16.21
C SER A 176 29.77 -4.52 -16.97
N THR A 177 29.05 -5.58 -16.60
CA THR A 177 27.87 -6.05 -17.33
C THR A 177 26.85 -6.67 -16.38
N GLY A 178 25.82 -5.90 -16.02
CA GLY A 178 24.64 -6.38 -15.29
C GLY A 178 23.98 -5.35 -14.37
N LEU A 179 24.74 -4.35 -13.93
CA LEU A 179 24.25 -3.21 -13.17
C LEU A 179 24.79 -1.96 -13.84
N VAL A 180 23.93 -0.99 -14.11
CA VAL A 180 24.34 0.30 -14.62
C VAL A 180 25.31 0.89 -13.60
N PRO A 181 26.57 1.15 -13.98
CA PRO A 181 27.49 1.82 -13.08
C PRO A 181 26.92 3.22 -12.82
N PHE A 182 26.71 3.57 -11.56
CA PHE A 182 26.46 4.97 -11.17
C PHE A 182 27.52 5.90 -11.82
N PRO A 183 27.18 7.15 -12.20
CA PRO A 183 26.18 8.00 -11.59
C PRO A 183 25.19 8.59 -12.62
N SER A 184 24.21 7.83 -13.07
CA SER A 184 23.02 8.39 -13.70
C SER A 184 21.80 7.72 -13.09
N GLN A 185 20.94 8.53 -12.46
CA GLN A 185 19.72 8.15 -11.74
C GLN A 185 18.62 7.55 -12.65
N THR A 186 18.97 6.78 -13.68
CA THR A 186 18.09 6.59 -14.84
C THR A 186 17.66 5.15 -15.08
N GLU A 187 18.28 4.12 -14.49
CA GLU A 187 17.99 2.74 -14.90
C GLU A 187 17.95 1.76 -13.70
N CYS A 188 16.90 1.88 -12.90
CA CYS A 188 16.41 0.76 -12.10
C CYS A 188 15.55 -0.18 -12.95
N VAL A 189 15.31 -1.39 -12.45
CA VAL A 189 14.43 -2.36 -13.10
C VAL A 189 13.00 -2.04 -12.73
N THR A 190 12.18 -1.72 -13.74
CA THR A 190 10.80 -1.28 -13.53
C THR A 190 9.77 -2.39 -13.68
N CYS A 191 8.65 -2.22 -13.00
CA CYS A 191 7.45 -3.03 -13.14
C CYS A 191 6.22 -2.15 -13.03
N ASP A 192 5.52 -1.99 -14.17
CA ASP A 192 4.36 -1.10 -14.29
C ASP A 192 3.03 -1.88 -14.13
N LEU A 193 2.99 -2.76 -13.13
CA LEU A 193 1.79 -3.50 -12.73
C LEU A 193 1.37 -3.12 -11.31
N ASP A 194 0.05 -3.16 -11.08
CA ASP A 194 -0.51 -2.93 -9.75
C ASP A 194 -0.15 -4.07 -8.78
N ASN A 195 0.14 -3.70 -7.53
CA ASN A 195 0.31 -4.59 -6.38
C ASN A 195 1.39 -5.66 -6.58
N VAL A 196 2.50 -5.25 -7.22
CA VAL A 196 3.66 -6.11 -7.38
C VAL A 196 4.37 -6.34 -6.06
N ASN A 197 4.75 -7.59 -5.81
CA ASN A 197 5.60 -7.98 -4.68
C ASN A 197 7.05 -8.11 -5.15
N LEU A 198 7.99 -8.01 -4.20
CA LEU A 198 9.42 -8.12 -4.46
C LEU A 198 9.97 -9.32 -3.70
N ALA A 199 10.61 -10.24 -4.42
CA ALA A 199 11.39 -11.33 -3.83
C ALA A 199 12.87 -10.96 -3.90
N ILE A 200 13.60 -11.14 -2.80
CA ILE A 200 15.03 -10.88 -2.70
C ILE A 200 15.71 -12.15 -2.20
N ASN A 201 16.57 -12.72 -3.04
CA ASN A 201 17.39 -13.88 -2.74
C ASN A 201 18.83 -13.42 -2.45
N LEU A 202 19.33 -13.76 -1.27
CA LEU A 202 20.66 -13.40 -0.81
C LEU A 202 21.54 -14.65 -0.88
N CYS A 203 22.72 -14.53 -1.48
CA CYS A 203 23.65 -15.62 -1.82
C CYS A 203 23.11 -16.67 -2.80
N ASP A 204 22.46 -16.23 -3.89
CA ASP A 204 22.11 -17.07 -5.04
C ASP A 204 23.35 -17.39 -5.91
#